data_AF-A0A1J5Q6I3-F1
#
_entry.id   AF-A0A1J5Q6I3-F1
#
_cell.length_a   1.000
_cell.length_b   1.000
_cell.length_c   1.000
_cell.angle_alpha   90.00
_cell.angle_beta   90.00
_cell.angle_gamma   90.00
#
_symmetry.space_group_name_H-M   'P 1'
#
loop_
_entity.id
_entity.type
_entity.pdbx_description
1 polymer ?
#
loop_
_entity_poly.entity_id
_entity_poly.type
_entity_poly.pdbx_seq_one_letter_code
_entity_poly.pdbx_strand_id
1 'polypeptide(L)'
;MALISRFGEGEERVRIRAFQRSVANLGMSVGMGIAAIALAMDTRTAYLAMVLGNAASYFVAALFVMQFPPMPPVALPSGSQRPSGLVALRDRHFLVATVLGGFMSMQFAIQNIGVPLWIVQHTNAPRWWVAVVFLINTVSVVLLQVRFTKVTGDLTFSSKVFRRSGLFIGLACVLYSFAKGASPVLACAILVIAAMTDVVGELLGSAAGWSISFGMAVEGMQGQYQGVYSLSFGIANIFGPLIVTSTALAMGRPGWWILGAMFVATGLAYPPLIRSHLKQRERILD
;
A
#
# COMPACT_ATOMS: atom_id res chain seq x y z
N MET A 1 -2.52 15.98 0.62
CA MET A 1 -1.77 15.85 1.90
C MET A 1 -1.11 17.15 2.35
N ALA A 2 -0.33 17.85 1.52
CA ALA A 2 0.28 19.14 1.89
C ALA A 2 -0.72 20.26 2.24
N LEU A 3 -1.93 20.25 1.65
CA LEU A 3 -3.03 21.12 2.04
C LEU A 3 -3.64 20.72 3.40
N ILE A 4 -3.78 19.41 3.65
CA ILE A 4 -4.40 18.89 4.89
C ILE A 4 -3.55 19.20 6.11
N SER A 5 -2.22 19.20 5.98
CA SER A 5 -1.34 19.63 7.07
C SER A 5 -1.45 21.12 7.42
N ARG A 6 -2.20 21.92 6.65
CA ARG A 6 -2.49 23.32 6.96
C ARG A 6 -3.85 23.51 7.66
N PHE A 7 -4.67 22.47 7.74
CA PHE A 7 -5.98 22.51 8.40
C PHE A 7 -5.93 21.75 9.72
N GLY A 8 -6.16 22.47 10.81
CA GLY A 8 -6.21 21.96 12.19
C GLY A 8 -4.85 21.71 12.85
N GLU A 9 -4.86 21.67 14.18
CA GLU A 9 -3.71 21.31 15.04
C GLU A 9 -4.00 20.02 15.82
N GLY A 10 -2.96 19.26 16.17
CA GLY A 10 -3.07 18.09 17.06
C GLY A 10 -4.14 17.05 16.65
N GLU A 11 -5.14 16.87 17.52
CA GLU A 11 -6.26 15.92 17.35
C GLU A 11 -7.08 16.18 16.07
N GLU A 12 -7.21 17.44 15.65
CA GLU A 12 -8.00 17.79 14.47
C GLU A 12 -7.35 17.24 13.19
N ARG A 13 -6.01 17.23 13.11
CA ARG A 13 -5.27 16.58 12.00
C ARG A 13 -5.43 15.07 11.99
N VAL A 14 -5.59 14.44 13.17
CA VAL A 14 -5.86 13.00 13.27
C VAL A 14 -7.28 12.72 12.76
N ARG A 15 -8.26 13.54 13.16
CA ARG A 15 -9.65 13.43 12.72
C ARG A 15 -9.81 13.66 11.21
N ILE A 16 -9.16 14.69 10.64
CA ILE A 16 -9.17 14.94 9.19
C ILE A 16 -8.53 13.78 8.42
N ARG A 17 -7.40 13.24 8.92
CA ARG A 17 -6.77 12.06 8.29
C ARG A 17 -7.63 10.81 8.38
N ALA A 18 -8.32 10.59 9.51
CA ALA A 18 -9.28 9.51 9.66
C ALA A 18 -10.45 9.66 8.67
N PHE A 19 -11.03 10.86 8.58
CA PHE A 19 -12.12 11.17 7.65
C PHE A 19 -11.70 10.97 6.20
N GLN A 20 -10.54 11.47 5.79
CA GLN A 20 -10.01 11.26 4.44
C GLN A 20 -9.87 9.77 4.11
N ARG A 21 -9.37 8.97 5.05
CA ARG A 21 -9.23 7.52 4.87
C ARG A 21 -10.59 6.84 4.74
N SER A 22 -11.57 7.22 5.57
CA SER A 22 -12.95 6.74 5.46
C SER A 22 -13.57 7.07 4.11
N VAL A 23 -13.40 8.30 3.62
CA VAL A 23 -13.89 8.73 2.30
C VAL A 23 -13.20 7.96 1.17
N ALA A 24 -11.88 7.76 1.25
CA ALA A 24 -11.15 6.98 0.25
C ALA A 24 -11.63 5.52 0.21
N ASN A 25 -11.81 4.89 1.38
CA ASN A 25 -12.30 3.51 1.46
C ASN A 25 -13.74 3.40 0.97
N LEU A 26 -14.62 4.33 1.33
CA LEU A 26 -15.99 4.39 0.82
C LEU A 26 -16.02 4.55 -0.70
N GLY A 27 -15.18 5.45 -1.24
CA GLY A 27 -15.04 5.64 -2.68
C GLY A 27 -14.61 4.36 -3.40
N MET A 28 -13.64 3.64 -2.85
CA MET A 28 -13.22 2.33 -3.39
C MET A 28 -14.36 1.30 -3.32
N SER A 29 -15.09 1.21 -2.20
CA SER A 29 -16.23 0.27 -2.08
C SER A 29 -17.34 0.57 -3.07
N VAL A 30 -17.71 1.84 -3.25
CA VAL A 30 -18.71 2.26 -4.23
C VAL A 30 -18.21 1.98 -5.65
N GLY A 31 -16.96 2.31 -5.95
CA GLY A 31 -16.33 2.04 -7.24
C GLY A 31 -16.30 0.56 -7.59
N MET A 32 -15.97 -0.31 -6.63
CA MET A 32 -16.03 -1.77 -6.80
C MET A 32 -17.45 -2.26 -7.07
N GLY A 33 -18.46 -1.72 -6.37
CA GLY A 33 -19.86 -2.07 -6.64
C GLY A 33 -20.31 -1.70 -8.05
N ILE A 34 -19.97 -0.48 -8.51
CA ILE A 34 -20.25 -0.03 -9.88
C ILE A 34 -19.50 -0.91 -10.90
N ALA A 35 -18.23 -1.21 -10.65
CA ALA A 35 -17.43 -2.07 -11.50
C ALA A 35 -18.01 -3.48 -11.60
N ALA A 36 -18.52 -4.04 -10.49
CA ALA A 36 -19.18 -5.33 -10.49
C ALA A 36 -20.46 -5.34 -11.32
N ILE A 37 -21.26 -4.27 -11.30
CA ILE A 37 -22.45 -4.13 -12.16
C ILE A 37 -22.03 -4.09 -13.64
N ALA A 38 -21.03 -3.27 -13.99
CA ALA A 38 -20.56 -3.17 -15.37
C ALA A 38 -19.98 -4.50 -15.87
N LEU A 39 -19.23 -5.21 -15.02
CA LEU A 39 -18.70 -6.54 -15.30
C LEU A 39 -19.82 -7.57 -15.47
N ALA A 40 -20.88 -7.51 -14.66
CA ALA A 40 -22.03 -8.39 -14.79
C ALA A 40 -22.83 -8.15 -16.08
N MET A 41 -22.86 -6.90 -16.57
CA MET A 41 -23.46 -6.58 -17.87
C MET A 41 -22.59 -7.02 -19.05
N ASP A 42 -21.27 -7.04 -18.88
CA ASP A 42 -20.26 -7.41 -19.88
C ASP A 42 -20.48 -6.78 -21.28
N THR A 43 -20.73 -5.47 -21.31
CA THR A 43 -20.90 -4.73 -22.58
C THR A 43 -19.86 -3.63 -22.73
N ARG A 44 -19.46 -3.37 -23.98
CA ARG A 44 -18.61 -2.21 -24.33
C ARG A 44 -19.17 -0.90 -23.79
N THR A 45 -20.49 -0.71 -23.84
CA THR A 45 -21.16 0.51 -23.37
C THR A 45 -21.00 0.69 -21.86
N ALA A 46 -21.15 -0.38 -21.07
CA ALA A 46 -20.95 -0.32 -19.62
C ALA A 46 -19.51 0.08 -19.25
N TYR A 47 -18.52 -0.52 -19.92
CA TYR A 47 -17.11 -0.16 -19.70
C TYR A 47 -16.79 1.29 -20.14
N LEU A 48 -17.30 1.75 -21.29
CA LEU A 48 -17.14 3.14 -21.71
C LEU A 48 -17.80 4.12 -20.75
N ALA A 49 -19.00 3.80 -20.24
CA ALA A 49 -19.69 4.60 -19.25
C ALA A 49 -18.88 4.72 -17.95
N MET A 50 -18.23 3.64 -17.50
CA MET A 50 -17.31 3.70 -16.36
C MET A 50 -16.12 4.63 -16.60
N VAL A 51 -15.48 4.54 -17.77
CA VAL A 51 -14.34 5.39 -18.12
C VAL A 51 -14.74 6.87 -18.18
N LEU A 52 -15.86 7.18 -18.82
CA LEU A 52 -16.38 8.55 -18.92
C LEU A 52 -16.84 9.09 -17.56
N GLY A 53 -17.52 8.26 -16.75
CA GLY A 53 -17.90 8.62 -15.39
C GLY A 53 -16.69 8.90 -14.49
N ASN A 54 -15.64 8.09 -14.62
CA ASN A 54 -14.37 8.33 -13.92
C ASN A 54 -13.74 9.66 -14.35
N ALA A 55 -13.67 9.94 -15.65
CA ALA A 55 -13.17 11.22 -16.16
C ALA A 55 -13.99 12.41 -15.63
N ALA A 56 -15.33 12.32 -15.64
CA ALA A 56 -16.21 13.34 -15.09
C ALA A 56 -15.97 13.58 -13.58
N SER A 57 -15.71 12.52 -12.81
CA SER A 57 -15.41 12.64 -11.38
C SER A 57 -14.13 13.44 -11.11
N TYR A 58 -13.11 13.31 -11.97
CA TYR A 58 -11.89 14.13 -11.89
C TYR A 58 -12.14 15.59 -12.23
N PHE A 59 -13.02 15.87 -13.21
CA PHE A 59 -13.44 17.24 -13.50
C PHE A 59 -14.15 17.88 -12.30
N VAL A 60 -15.07 17.15 -11.66
CA VAL A 60 -15.75 17.61 -10.44
C VAL A 60 -14.73 17.87 -9.32
N ALA A 61 -13.77 16.97 -9.12
CA ALA A 61 -12.70 17.17 -8.15
C ALA A 61 -11.85 18.41 -8.46
N ALA A 62 -11.52 18.65 -9.73
CA ALA A 62 -10.79 19.84 -10.15
C ALA A 62 -11.58 21.13 -9.86
N LEU A 63 -12.89 21.15 -10.12
CA LEU A 63 -13.75 22.28 -9.79
C LEU A 63 -13.76 22.58 -8.28
N PHE A 64 -13.84 21.55 -7.43
CA PHE A 64 -13.73 21.73 -5.99
C PHE A 64 -12.36 22.29 -5.57
N VAL A 65 -11.27 21.82 -6.19
CA VAL A 65 -9.93 22.34 -5.92
C VAL A 65 -9.80 23.80 -6.33
N MET A 66 -10.40 24.20 -7.46
CA MET A 66 -10.41 25.59 -7.92
C MET A 66 -11.20 26.54 -7.02
N GLN A 67 -12.15 26.03 -6.23
CA GLN A 67 -12.91 26.83 -5.27
C GLN A 67 -12.12 27.15 -3.99
N PHE A 68 -10.98 26.50 -3.73
CA PHE A 68 -10.17 26.82 -2.56
C PHE A 68 -9.50 28.19 -2.74
N PRO A 69 -9.57 29.07 -1.72
CA PRO A 69 -8.89 30.36 -1.79
C PRO A 69 -7.38 30.18 -1.96
N PRO A 70 -6.70 31.11 -2.66
CA PRO A 70 -5.25 31.08 -2.82
C PRO A 70 -4.57 30.95 -1.46
N MET A 71 -3.99 29.79 -1.20
CA MET A 71 -3.27 29.54 0.05
C MET A 71 -1.92 30.27 -0.02
N PRO A 72 -1.59 31.14 0.95
CA PRO A 72 -0.30 31.80 0.95
C PRO A 72 0.82 30.75 0.92
N PRO A 73 1.91 30.95 0.15
CA PRO A 73 3.08 30.07 0.20
C PRO A 73 3.51 29.89 1.66
N VAL A 74 3.85 28.67 2.09
CA VAL A 74 4.48 28.52 3.41
C VAL A 74 5.77 29.34 3.35
N ALA A 75 5.84 30.39 4.17
CA ALA A 75 7.05 31.17 4.31
C ALA A 75 8.16 30.22 4.79
N LEU A 76 9.18 30.07 3.96
CA LEU A 76 10.40 29.41 4.38
C LEU A 76 11.00 30.24 5.52
N PRO A 77 11.57 29.63 6.56
CA PRO A 77 12.29 30.35 7.60
C PRO A 77 13.28 31.33 6.94
N SER A 78 13.21 32.61 7.31
CA SER A 78 14.05 33.67 6.76
C SER A 78 15.53 33.24 6.82
N GLY A 79 16.19 33.14 5.67
CA GLY A 79 17.59 32.68 5.56
C GLY A 79 17.78 31.25 5.03
N SER A 80 16.71 30.46 4.90
CA SER A 80 16.79 29.16 4.21
C SER A 80 16.77 29.36 2.69
N GLN A 81 17.92 29.18 2.04
CA GLN A 81 17.94 29.00 0.59
C GLN A 81 17.07 27.77 0.29
N ARG A 82 16.07 27.89 -0.60
CA ARG A 82 15.42 26.70 -1.18
C ARG A 82 16.56 25.81 -1.69
N PRO A 83 16.69 24.56 -1.23
CA PRO A 83 17.62 23.66 -1.86
C PRO A 83 17.29 23.62 -3.35
N SER A 84 18.20 24.10 -4.19
CA SER A 84 18.00 24.11 -5.64
C SER A 84 18.08 22.67 -6.13
N GLY A 85 16.93 22.02 -6.28
CA GLY A 85 16.82 20.70 -6.91
C GLY A 85 15.92 19.69 -6.21
N LEU A 86 15.94 18.47 -6.76
CA LEU A 86 15.17 17.31 -6.30
C LEU A 86 15.89 16.65 -5.11
N VAL A 87 15.81 17.26 -3.93
CA VAL A 87 16.47 16.80 -2.70
C VAL A 87 16.11 15.36 -2.38
N ALA A 88 14.83 15.01 -2.50
CA ALA A 88 14.34 13.65 -2.24
C ALA A 88 14.97 12.60 -3.19
N LEU A 89 15.36 12.97 -4.41
CA LEU A 89 16.07 12.07 -5.34
C LEU A 89 17.57 11.95 -5.06
N ARG A 90 18.13 12.82 -4.21
CA ARG A 90 19.52 12.73 -3.76
C ARG A 90 19.65 11.99 -2.43
N ASP A 91 18.53 11.85 -1.70
CA ASP A 91 18.47 11.09 -0.45
C ASP A 91 18.49 9.58 -0.72
N ARG A 92 19.70 9.01 -0.67
CA ARG A 92 19.91 7.57 -0.93
C ARG A 92 19.13 6.69 0.04
N HIS A 93 19.06 7.04 1.32
CA HIS A 93 18.34 6.23 2.31
C HIS A 93 16.85 6.21 2.01
N PHE A 94 16.29 7.37 1.64
CA PHE A 94 14.89 7.48 1.25
C PHE A 94 14.57 6.76 -0.07
N LEU A 95 15.47 6.83 -1.06
CA LEU A 95 15.33 6.08 -2.31
C LEU A 95 15.35 4.57 -2.08
N VAL A 96 16.29 4.06 -1.27
CA VAL A 96 16.34 2.64 -0.91
C VAL A 96 15.05 2.23 -0.19
N ALA A 97 14.57 3.04 0.77
CA ALA A 97 13.29 2.77 1.43
C ALA A 97 12.12 2.78 0.45
N THR A 98 12.13 3.65 -0.56
CA THR A 98 11.10 3.71 -1.60
C THR A 98 11.11 2.47 -2.48
N VAL A 99 12.29 1.99 -2.89
CA VAL A 99 12.45 0.75 -3.68
C VAL A 99 12.00 -0.47 -2.88
N LEU A 100 12.42 -0.59 -1.62
CA LEU A 100 11.95 -1.65 -0.72
C LEU A 100 10.43 -1.57 -0.50
N GLY A 101 9.90 -0.36 -0.33
CA GLY A 101 8.46 -0.13 -0.28
C GLY A 101 7.75 -0.58 -1.55
N GLY A 102 8.40 -0.49 -2.72
CA GLY A 102 7.88 -0.96 -3.99
C GLY A 102 7.81 -2.48 -4.07
N PHE A 103 8.88 -3.19 -3.67
CA PHE A 103 8.84 -4.65 -3.54
C PHE A 103 7.75 -5.09 -2.55
N MET A 104 7.63 -4.40 -1.42
CA MET A 104 6.59 -4.68 -0.45
C MET A 104 5.18 -4.45 -1.00
N SER A 105 5.00 -3.39 -1.80
CA SER A 105 3.71 -3.07 -2.43
C SER A 105 3.29 -4.08 -3.50
N MET A 106 4.18 -4.97 -3.95
CA MET A 106 3.81 -6.08 -4.85
C MET A 106 2.83 -7.07 -4.19
N GLN A 107 2.61 -7.01 -2.87
CA GLN A 107 1.50 -7.73 -2.22
C GLN A 107 0.15 -7.45 -2.90
N PHE A 108 -0.07 -6.24 -3.44
CA PHE A 108 -1.31 -5.92 -4.14
C PHE A 108 -1.43 -6.68 -5.47
N ALA A 109 -0.32 -6.97 -6.15
CA ALA A 109 -0.33 -7.83 -7.33
C ALA A 109 -0.62 -9.29 -6.95
N ILE A 110 -0.14 -9.74 -5.79
CA ILE A 110 -0.51 -11.07 -5.27
C ILE A 110 -2.01 -11.13 -5.02
N GLN A 111 -2.58 -10.12 -4.37
CA GLN A 111 -4.01 -10.11 -4.06
C GLN A 111 -4.89 -9.94 -5.30
N ASN A 112 -4.51 -9.06 -6.23
CA ASN A 112 -5.31 -8.77 -7.42
C ASN A 112 -5.15 -9.79 -8.55
N ILE A 113 -4.02 -10.50 -8.62
CA ILE A 113 -3.67 -11.39 -9.74
C ILE A 113 -3.31 -12.77 -9.25
N GLY A 114 -2.35 -12.87 -8.32
CA GLY A 114 -1.79 -14.14 -7.85
C GLY A 114 -2.83 -15.06 -7.21
N VAL A 115 -3.50 -14.60 -6.16
CA VAL A 115 -4.50 -15.36 -5.40
C VAL A 115 -5.71 -15.73 -6.26
N PRO A 116 -6.33 -14.83 -7.05
CA PRO A 116 -7.45 -15.18 -7.91
C PRO A 116 -7.10 -16.27 -8.93
N LEU A 117 -5.97 -16.13 -9.63
CA LEU A 117 -5.53 -17.11 -10.61
C LEU A 117 -5.13 -18.43 -9.94
N TRP A 118 -4.52 -18.39 -8.76
CA TRP A 118 -4.19 -19.58 -8.00
C TRP A 118 -5.43 -20.37 -7.58
N ILE A 119 -6.45 -19.69 -7.04
CA ILE A 119 -7.72 -20.32 -6.65
C ILE A 119 -8.35 -21.02 -7.86
N VAL A 120 -8.43 -20.31 -8.99
CA VAL A 120 -9.12 -20.80 -10.20
C VAL A 120 -8.36 -21.92 -10.91
N GLN A 121 -7.02 -21.84 -10.97
CA GLN A 121 -6.20 -22.73 -11.80
C GLN A 121 -5.56 -23.88 -11.03
N HIS A 122 -5.34 -23.73 -9.72
CA HIS A 122 -4.45 -24.61 -8.95
C HIS A 122 -5.07 -25.19 -7.68
N THR A 123 -6.28 -24.77 -7.29
CA THR A 123 -6.96 -25.28 -6.09
C THR A 123 -8.26 -25.99 -6.43
N ASN A 124 -8.72 -26.82 -5.49
CA ASN A 124 -10.03 -27.45 -5.56
C ASN A 124 -11.14 -26.60 -4.92
N ALA A 125 -10.83 -25.36 -4.50
CA ALA A 125 -11.82 -24.47 -3.93
C ALA A 125 -12.81 -24.00 -5.02
N PRO A 126 -14.11 -23.85 -4.70
CA PRO A 126 -15.07 -23.28 -5.65
C PRO A 126 -14.62 -21.89 -6.14
N ARG A 127 -14.81 -21.59 -7.42
CA ARG A 127 -14.29 -20.35 -8.04
C ARG A 127 -14.78 -19.05 -7.38
N TRP A 128 -15.96 -19.06 -6.75
CA TRP A 128 -16.49 -17.90 -6.00
C TRP A 128 -15.69 -17.56 -4.74
N TRP A 129 -14.77 -18.43 -4.29
CA TRP A 129 -13.84 -18.14 -3.20
C TRP A 129 -12.88 -16.99 -3.50
N VAL A 130 -12.67 -16.65 -4.77
CA VAL A 130 -11.99 -15.41 -5.15
C VAL A 130 -12.67 -14.21 -4.48
N ALA A 131 -14.00 -14.09 -4.64
CA ALA A 131 -14.77 -12.99 -4.04
C ALA A 131 -14.75 -13.02 -2.51
N VAL A 132 -14.76 -14.21 -1.89
CA VAL A 132 -14.69 -14.35 -0.43
C VAL A 132 -13.37 -13.83 0.11
N VAL A 133 -12.25 -14.19 -0.52
CA VAL A 133 -10.92 -13.73 -0.08
C VAL A 133 -10.80 -12.21 -0.21
N PHE A 134 -11.28 -11.63 -1.31
CA PHE A 134 -11.36 -10.17 -1.45
C PHE A 134 -12.26 -9.51 -0.40
N LEU A 135 -13.40 -10.12 -0.08
CA LEU A 135 -14.33 -9.59 0.92
C LEU A 135 -13.70 -9.62 2.32
N ILE A 136 -13.02 -10.72 2.68
CA ILE A 136 -12.26 -10.84 3.93
C ILE A 136 -11.26 -9.69 4.05
N ASN A 137 -10.48 -9.46 2.99
CA ASN A 137 -9.53 -8.35 2.99
C ASN A 137 -10.22 -7.01 3.17
N THR A 138 -11.18 -6.69 2.31
CA THR A 138 -11.87 -5.39 2.28
C THR A 138 -12.52 -5.08 3.63
N VAL A 139 -13.30 -6.02 4.17
CA VAL A 139 -13.99 -5.86 5.46
C VAL A 139 -12.97 -5.68 6.58
N SER A 140 -11.91 -6.50 6.60
CA SER A 140 -10.89 -6.41 7.64
C SER A 140 -10.13 -5.09 7.58
N VAL A 141 -9.77 -4.62 6.39
CA VAL A 141 -9.11 -3.32 6.19
C VAL A 141 -10.04 -2.20 6.66
N VAL A 142 -11.30 -2.15 6.22
CA VAL A 142 -12.24 -1.11 6.64
C VAL A 142 -12.43 -1.09 8.17
N LEU A 143 -12.56 -2.25 8.80
CA LEU A 143 -12.83 -2.34 10.25
C LEU A 143 -11.57 -2.13 11.10
N LEU A 144 -10.40 -2.58 10.66
CA LEU A 144 -9.20 -2.65 11.48
C LEU A 144 -8.17 -1.57 11.14
N GLN A 145 -8.17 -1.03 9.92
CA GLN A 145 -7.13 -0.10 9.48
C GLN A 145 -7.08 1.17 10.32
N VAL A 146 -8.22 1.71 10.77
CA VAL A 146 -8.25 2.86 11.69
C VAL A 146 -7.57 2.54 13.01
N ARG A 147 -7.81 1.34 13.57
CA ARG A 147 -7.21 0.90 14.84
C ARG A 147 -5.70 0.69 14.73
N PHE A 148 -5.24 0.19 13.59
CA PHE A 148 -3.81 -0.04 13.30
C PHE A 148 -3.08 1.23 12.86
N THR A 149 -3.79 2.30 12.51
CA THR A 149 -3.22 3.59 12.12
C THR A 149 -2.97 4.45 13.37
N LYS A 150 -1.97 4.08 14.16
CA LYS A 150 -1.33 5.03 15.08
C LYS A 150 0.01 5.41 14.48
N VAL A 151 0.12 6.65 14.00
CA VAL A 151 1.40 7.20 13.55
C VAL A 151 2.25 7.44 14.79
N THR A 152 3.19 6.55 15.05
CA THR A 152 4.22 6.76 16.07
C THR A 152 5.32 7.60 15.44
N GLY A 153 5.68 8.75 16.02
CA GLY A 153 6.81 9.56 15.54
C GLY A 153 8.17 8.84 15.61
N ASP A 154 8.21 7.62 16.15
CA ASP A 154 9.39 6.77 16.24
C ASP A 154 9.60 5.93 14.96
N LEU A 155 10.65 6.28 14.22
CA LEU A 155 11.12 5.55 13.04
C LEU A 155 11.64 4.14 13.37
N THR A 156 12.28 3.95 14.53
CA THR A 156 12.82 2.66 14.95
C THR A 156 11.68 1.68 15.25
N PHE A 157 10.66 2.12 15.98
CA PHE A 157 9.45 1.33 16.17
C PHE A 157 8.77 1.00 14.84
N SER A 158 8.58 2.01 13.98
CA SER A 158 7.93 1.84 12.68
C SER A 158 8.67 0.82 11.81
N SER A 159 10.01 0.81 11.81
CA SER A 159 10.81 -0.18 11.06
C SER A 159 10.63 -1.61 11.56
N LYS A 160 10.49 -1.82 12.88
CA LYS A 160 10.20 -3.14 13.46
C LYS A 160 8.80 -3.63 13.10
N VAL A 161 7.83 -2.72 13.03
CA VAL A 161 6.47 -3.02 12.56
C VAL A 161 6.47 -3.37 11.07
N PHE A 162 7.22 -2.64 10.25
CA PHE A 162 7.39 -2.94 8.83
C PHE A 162 8.03 -4.32 8.61
N ARG A 163 9.03 -4.70 9.43
CA ARG A 163 9.58 -6.06 9.42
C ARG A 163 8.52 -7.12 9.70
N ARG A 164 7.66 -6.90 10.71
CA ARG A 164 6.58 -7.84 11.02
C ARG A 164 5.61 -7.97 9.85
N SER A 165 5.28 -6.87 9.17
CA SER A 165 4.47 -6.91 7.95
C SER A 165 5.08 -7.87 6.90
N GLY A 166 6.39 -7.78 6.64
CA GLY A 166 7.06 -8.67 5.69
C GLY A 166 7.02 -10.14 6.10
N LEU A 167 7.10 -10.42 7.41
CA LEU A 167 6.95 -11.77 7.94
C LEU A 167 5.53 -12.32 7.76
N PHE A 168 4.50 -11.51 8.00
CA PHE A 168 3.10 -11.92 7.84
C PHE A 168 2.75 -12.17 6.37
N ILE A 169 3.12 -11.26 5.46
CA ILE A 169 2.89 -11.46 4.02
C ILE A 169 3.69 -12.66 3.51
N GLY A 170 4.93 -12.83 3.99
CA GLY A 170 5.75 -13.99 3.66
C GLY A 170 5.10 -15.31 4.08
N LEU A 171 4.58 -15.35 5.30
CA LEU A 171 3.82 -16.50 5.83
C LEU A 171 2.54 -16.73 5.02
N ALA A 172 1.81 -15.67 4.67
CA ALA A 172 0.60 -15.77 3.85
C ALA A 172 0.90 -16.41 2.48
N CYS A 173 2.00 -16.03 1.82
CA CYS A 173 2.44 -16.65 0.56
C CYS A 173 2.66 -18.16 0.72
N VAL A 174 3.35 -18.58 1.79
CA VAL A 174 3.56 -19.99 2.11
C VAL A 174 2.23 -20.71 2.34
N LEU A 175 1.31 -20.12 3.11
CA LEU A 175 -0.01 -20.69 3.37
C LEU A 175 -0.85 -20.84 2.10
N TYR A 176 -0.90 -19.82 1.23
CA TYR A 176 -1.60 -19.91 -0.07
C TYR A 176 -1.09 -21.08 -0.91
N SER A 177 0.22 -21.35 -0.89
CA SER A 177 0.82 -22.47 -1.63
C SER A 177 0.28 -23.85 -1.22
N PHE A 178 -0.13 -24.01 0.04
CA PHE A 178 -0.64 -25.27 0.58
C PHE A 178 -2.10 -25.54 0.21
N ALA A 179 -2.83 -24.55 -0.32
CA ALA A 179 -4.18 -24.77 -0.85
C ALA A 179 -4.17 -25.71 -2.08
N LYS A 180 -3.06 -25.78 -2.82
CA LYS A 180 -2.90 -26.70 -3.96
C LYS A 180 -2.86 -28.14 -3.49
N GLY A 181 -3.72 -29.00 -4.04
CA GLY A 181 -3.79 -30.43 -3.73
C GLY A 181 -4.53 -30.77 -2.43
N ALA A 182 -5.05 -29.79 -1.70
CA ALA A 182 -5.92 -30.01 -0.55
C ALA A 182 -7.35 -30.42 -0.99
N SER A 183 -8.10 -31.07 -0.10
CA SER A 183 -9.54 -31.28 -0.31
C SER A 183 -10.26 -29.92 -0.39
N PRO A 184 -11.44 -29.81 -1.05
CA PRO A 184 -12.14 -28.53 -1.20
C PRO A 184 -12.33 -27.78 0.13
N VAL A 185 -12.77 -28.48 1.18
CA VAL A 185 -12.99 -27.90 2.52
C VAL A 185 -11.68 -27.42 3.14
N LEU A 186 -10.61 -28.22 3.05
CA LEU A 186 -9.31 -27.85 3.60
C LEU A 186 -8.69 -26.69 2.82
N ALA A 187 -8.83 -26.65 1.50
CA ALA A 187 -8.40 -25.54 0.66
C ALA A 187 -9.09 -24.23 1.10
N CYS A 188 -10.41 -24.27 1.32
CA CYS A 188 -11.16 -23.12 1.83
C CYS A 188 -10.62 -22.64 3.18
N ALA A 189 -10.39 -23.54 4.13
CA ALA A 189 -9.83 -23.19 5.44
C ALA A 189 -8.43 -22.57 5.33
N ILE A 190 -7.55 -23.13 4.50
CA ILE A 190 -6.22 -22.60 4.23
C ILE A 190 -6.31 -21.19 3.63
N LEU A 191 -7.22 -20.98 2.66
CA LEU A 191 -7.41 -19.66 2.02
C LEU A 191 -7.87 -18.60 3.03
N VAL A 192 -8.77 -18.94 3.96
CA VAL A 192 -9.18 -18.02 5.03
C VAL A 192 -7.99 -17.65 5.94
N ILE A 193 -7.23 -18.65 6.39
CA ILE A 193 -6.08 -18.41 7.29
C ILE A 193 -5.01 -17.58 6.57
N ALA A 194 -4.72 -17.90 5.30
CA ALA A 194 -3.80 -17.15 4.48
C ALA A 194 -4.27 -15.69 4.28
N ALA A 195 -5.54 -15.48 3.94
CA ALA A 195 -6.12 -14.15 3.75
C ALA A 195 -6.09 -13.30 5.03
N MET A 196 -6.42 -13.88 6.18
CA MET A 196 -6.34 -13.17 7.46
C MET A 196 -4.89 -12.83 7.82
N THR A 197 -3.94 -13.73 7.55
CA THR A 197 -2.51 -13.50 7.76
C THR A 197 -2.00 -12.36 6.86
N ASP A 198 -2.42 -12.37 5.59
CA ASP A 198 -2.11 -11.35 4.59
C ASP A 198 -2.62 -9.97 5.02
N VAL A 199 -3.88 -9.89 5.47
CA VAL A 199 -4.50 -8.67 6.02
C VAL A 199 -3.70 -8.10 7.18
N VAL A 200 -3.29 -8.93 8.15
CA VAL A 200 -2.46 -8.44 9.27
C VAL A 200 -1.15 -7.86 8.75
N GLY A 201 -0.53 -8.52 7.78
CA GLY A 201 0.64 -8.02 7.08
C GLY A 201 0.40 -6.66 6.45
N GLU A 202 -0.65 -6.53 5.64
CA GLU A 202 -1.02 -5.31 4.93
C GLU A 202 -1.29 -4.14 5.88
N LEU A 203 -2.03 -4.37 6.97
CA LEU A 203 -2.37 -3.35 7.96
C LEU A 203 -1.12 -2.79 8.65
N LEU A 204 -0.21 -3.68 9.07
CA LEU A 204 1.06 -3.29 9.67
C LEU A 204 1.95 -2.53 8.67
N GLY A 205 2.04 -3.03 7.44
CA GLY A 205 2.88 -2.48 6.38
C GLY A 205 2.41 -1.10 5.94
N SER A 206 1.10 -0.93 5.81
CA SER A 206 0.48 0.36 5.48
C SER A 206 0.76 1.39 6.55
N ALA A 207 0.49 1.08 7.83
CA ALA A 207 0.72 2.02 8.93
C ALA A 207 2.20 2.40 9.06
N ALA A 208 3.10 1.41 9.03
CA ALA A 208 4.53 1.64 9.15
C ALA A 208 5.13 2.36 7.93
N GLY A 209 4.74 1.99 6.70
CA GLY A 209 5.22 2.60 5.47
C GLY A 209 4.91 4.09 5.41
N TRP A 210 3.68 4.47 5.79
CA TRP A 210 3.30 5.87 5.94
C TRP A 210 4.16 6.58 6.99
N SER A 211 4.27 6.02 8.20
CA SER A 211 5.07 6.60 9.29
C SER A 211 6.52 6.84 8.89
N ILE A 212 7.14 5.86 8.23
CA ILE A 212 8.53 5.92 7.76
C ILE A 212 8.68 6.97 6.65
N SER A 213 7.76 6.99 5.68
CA SER A 213 7.81 7.96 4.56
C SER A 213 7.77 9.41 5.05
N PHE A 214 6.94 9.70 6.07
CA PHE A 214 6.82 11.04 6.66
C PHE A 214 7.97 11.35 7.62
N GLY A 215 8.39 10.37 8.42
CA GLY A 215 9.42 10.56 9.44
C GLY A 215 10.84 10.71 8.87
N MET A 216 11.13 10.12 7.71
CA MET A 216 12.41 10.33 7.01
C MET A 216 12.44 11.62 6.18
N ALA A 217 11.27 12.20 5.89
CA ALA A 217 11.20 13.36 5.02
C ALA A 217 11.64 14.63 5.75
N VAL A 218 12.47 15.42 5.07
CA VAL A 218 12.96 16.71 5.57
C VAL A 218 11.79 17.68 5.75
N GLU A 219 11.81 18.44 6.84
CA GLU A 219 10.80 19.43 7.16
C GLU A 219 10.66 20.46 6.03
N GLY A 220 9.43 20.84 5.70
CA GLY A 220 9.14 21.71 4.55
C GLY A 220 9.23 21.05 3.16
N MET A 221 9.83 19.85 3.03
CA MET A 221 10.03 19.16 1.74
C MET A 221 9.16 17.89 1.58
N GLN A 222 8.19 17.68 2.48
CA GLN A 222 7.29 16.53 2.52
C GLN A 222 6.62 16.24 1.16
N GLY A 223 6.28 17.27 0.38
CA GLY A 223 5.70 17.10 -0.96
C GLY A 223 6.63 16.35 -1.94
N GLN A 224 7.93 16.70 -1.97
CA GLN A 224 8.90 16.02 -2.84
C GLN A 224 9.10 14.57 -2.41
N TYR A 225 9.27 14.35 -1.10
CA TYR A 225 9.46 13.02 -0.53
C TYR A 225 8.25 12.11 -0.75
N GLN A 226 7.02 12.62 -0.58
CA GLN A 226 5.81 11.85 -0.87
C GLN A 226 5.62 11.59 -2.38
N GLY A 227 6.06 12.51 -3.24
CA GLY A 227 6.14 12.27 -4.68
C GLY A 227 7.08 11.11 -5.04
N VAL A 228 8.28 11.08 -4.45
CA VAL A 228 9.23 9.97 -4.62
C VAL A 228 8.67 8.68 -4.03
N TYR A 229 8.11 8.71 -2.83
CA TYR A 229 7.51 7.54 -2.20
C TYR A 229 6.38 6.93 -3.05
N SER A 230 5.60 7.76 -3.75
CA SER A 230 4.55 7.29 -4.67
C SER A 230 5.10 6.41 -5.80
N LEU A 231 6.38 6.55 -6.18
CA LEU A 231 7.04 5.69 -7.17
C LEU A 231 7.13 4.22 -6.71
N SER A 232 7.05 3.95 -5.41
CA SER A 232 6.99 2.58 -4.88
C SER A 232 5.83 1.78 -5.49
N PHE A 233 4.64 2.38 -5.58
CA PHE A 233 3.49 1.76 -6.25
C PHE A 233 3.72 1.59 -7.75
N GLY A 234 4.45 2.51 -8.40
CA GLY A 234 4.85 2.38 -9.80
C GLY A 234 5.71 1.13 -10.04
N ILE A 235 6.71 0.90 -9.19
CA ILE A 235 7.54 -0.33 -9.21
C ILE A 235 6.65 -1.57 -9.07
N ALA A 236 5.74 -1.57 -8.10
CA ALA A 236 4.83 -2.69 -7.86
C ALA A 236 3.91 -2.96 -9.05
N ASN A 237 3.35 -1.91 -9.68
CA ASN A 237 2.44 -2.06 -10.81
C ASN A 237 3.15 -2.55 -12.08
N ILE A 238 4.40 -2.12 -12.31
CA ILE A 238 5.18 -2.54 -13.47
C ILE A 238 5.64 -4.00 -13.32
N PHE A 239 6.27 -4.32 -12.19
CA PHE A 239 6.94 -5.62 -12.03
C PHE A 239 6.08 -6.67 -11.33
N GLY A 240 5.10 -6.25 -10.52
CA GLY A 240 4.26 -7.15 -9.72
C GLY A 240 3.55 -8.22 -10.55
N PRO A 241 2.79 -7.87 -11.61
CA PRO A 241 2.13 -8.86 -12.45
C PRO A 241 3.09 -9.88 -13.07
N LEU A 242 4.23 -9.41 -13.57
CA LEU A 242 5.25 -10.27 -14.19
C LEU A 242 5.88 -11.21 -13.17
N ILE A 243 6.31 -10.68 -12.01
CA ILE A 243 6.95 -11.47 -10.95
C ILE A 243 5.96 -12.49 -10.40
N VAL A 244 4.74 -12.08 -10.07
CA VAL A 244 3.72 -12.99 -9.51
C VAL A 244 3.37 -14.10 -10.50
N THR A 245 3.18 -13.77 -11.78
CA THR A 245 2.84 -14.77 -12.81
C THR A 245 3.99 -15.73 -13.08
N SER A 246 5.21 -15.22 -13.24
CA SER A 246 6.41 -16.03 -13.51
C SER A 246 6.85 -16.89 -12.32
N THR A 247 6.49 -16.50 -11.09
CA THR A 247 6.83 -17.27 -9.89
C THR A 247 5.65 -18.12 -9.44
N ALA A 248 4.67 -17.53 -8.74
CA ALA A 248 3.56 -18.25 -8.10
C ALA A 248 2.79 -19.16 -9.07
N LEU A 249 2.52 -18.67 -10.29
CA LEU A 249 1.71 -19.42 -11.25
C LEU A 249 2.55 -20.39 -12.08
N ALA A 250 3.71 -19.99 -12.60
CA ALA A 250 4.53 -20.87 -13.44
C ALA A 250 5.29 -21.94 -12.64
N MET A 251 5.80 -21.60 -11.44
CA MET A 251 6.60 -22.52 -10.61
C MET A 251 5.76 -23.25 -9.56
N GLY A 252 4.50 -22.86 -9.35
CA GLY A 252 3.63 -23.44 -8.32
C GLY A 252 4.12 -23.16 -6.89
N ARG A 253 4.19 -24.19 -6.05
CA ARG A 253 4.54 -24.06 -4.61
C ARG A 253 5.90 -23.37 -4.38
N PRO A 254 7.00 -23.76 -5.04
CA PRO A 254 8.28 -23.04 -4.95
C PRO A 254 8.17 -21.55 -5.27
N GLY A 255 7.36 -21.18 -6.26
CA GLY A 255 7.17 -19.78 -6.65
C GLY A 255 6.58 -18.91 -5.53
N TRP A 256 5.59 -19.45 -4.81
CA TRP A 256 5.02 -18.81 -3.62
C TRP A 256 6.05 -18.65 -2.49
N TRP A 257 6.95 -19.62 -2.31
CA TRP A 257 7.99 -19.52 -1.28
C TRP A 257 9.06 -18.49 -1.64
N ILE A 258 9.40 -18.37 -2.92
CA ILE A 258 10.30 -17.31 -3.43
C ILE A 258 9.69 -15.93 -3.17
N LEU A 259 8.41 -15.74 -3.49
CA LEU A 259 7.69 -14.51 -3.16
C LEU A 259 7.69 -14.24 -1.65
N GLY A 260 7.39 -15.28 -0.85
CA GLY A 260 7.39 -15.14 0.60
C GLY A 260 8.75 -14.71 1.14
N ALA A 261 9.83 -15.32 0.66
CA ALA A 261 11.20 -14.95 1.00
C ALA A 261 11.53 -13.52 0.58
N MET A 262 11.05 -13.07 -0.58
CA MET A 262 11.22 -11.69 -1.04
C MET A 262 10.57 -10.68 -0.08
N PHE A 263 9.32 -10.89 0.37
CA PHE A 263 8.68 -10.00 1.35
C PHE A 263 9.37 -10.02 2.71
N VAL A 264 9.80 -11.19 3.17
CA VAL A 264 10.56 -11.34 4.42
C VAL A 264 11.87 -10.58 4.33
N ALA A 265 12.64 -10.76 3.25
CA ALA A 265 13.90 -10.06 3.02
C ALA A 265 13.70 -8.55 2.95
N THR A 266 12.66 -8.10 2.24
CA THR A 266 12.28 -6.68 2.14
C THR A 266 11.97 -6.10 3.52
N GLY A 267 11.16 -6.78 4.32
CA GLY A 267 10.83 -6.35 5.68
C GLY A 267 12.04 -6.36 6.63
N LEU A 268 12.95 -7.33 6.50
CA LEU A 268 14.17 -7.43 7.29
C LEU A 268 15.19 -6.34 6.96
N ALA A 269 15.16 -5.79 5.73
CA ALA A 269 16.05 -4.72 5.30
C ALA A 269 15.71 -3.34 5.91
N TYR A 270 14.48 -3.12 6.38
CA TYR A 270 14.05 -1.83 6.92
C TYR A 270 14.73 -1.43 8.25
N PRO A 271 14.80 -2.26 9.30
CA PRO A 271 15.47 -1.90 10.54
C PRO A 271 16.95 -1.45 10.39
N PRO A 272 17.83 -2.16 9.64
CA PRO A 272 19.19 -1.68 9.45
C PRO A 272 19.26 -0.39 8.62
N LEU A 273 18.39 -0.24 7.61
CA LEU A 273 18.30 0.99 6.82
C LEU A 273 17.91 2.20 7.66
N ILE A 274 16.91 2.06 8.52
CA ILE A 274 16.48 3.14 9.40
C ILE A 274 17.55 3.46 10.44
N ARG A 275 18.23 2.43 10.98
CA ARG A 275 19.36 2.64 11.89
C ARG A 275 20.51 3.39 11.22
N SER A 276 20.84 3.11 9.96
CA SER A 276 21.89 3.85 9.24
C SER A 276 21.48 5.29 8.93
N HIS A 277 20.22 5.51 8.56
CA HIS A 277 19.66 6.85 8.34
C HIS A 277 19.73 7.71 9.61
N LEU A 278 19.31 7.17 10.76
CA LEU A 278 19.37 7.89 12.05
C LEU A 278 20.81 8.25 12.44
N LYS A 279 21.76 7.32 12.30
CA LYS A 279 23.18 7.60 12.57
C LYS A 279 23.76 8.68 11.66
N GLN A 280 23.35 8.72 10.38
CA GLN A 280 23.79 9.77 9.47
C GLN A 280 23.20 11.12 9.88
N ARG A 281 21.93 11.14 10.32
CA ARG A 281 21.26 12.36 10.77
C ARG A 281 21.90 12.94 12.04
N GLU A 282 22.27 12.10 13.01
CA GLU A 282 23.00 12.51 14.22
C GLU A 282 24.33 13.18 13.86
N ARG A 283 25.14 12.58 12.97
CA ARG A 283 26.43 13.13 12.52
C ARG A 283 26.37 14.47 11.79
N ILE A 284 25.20 14.88 11.30
CA ILE A 284 25.02 16.16 10.61
C ILE A 284 24.61 17.26 11.62
N LEU A 285 24.07 16.85 12.78
CA LEU A 285 23.63 17.76 13.83
C LEU A 285 24.71 18.04 14.88
N ASP A 286 25.70 17.15 15.00
CA ASP A 286 26.96 17.34 15.75
C ASP A 286 27.99 18.16 14.94
#